data_AF-A0A5R2NRJ0-F1
#
_entry.id   AF-A0A5R2NRJ0-F1
#
_cell.length_a   1.000
_cell.length_b   1.000
_cell.length_c   1.000
_cell.angle_alpha   90.00
_cell.angle_beta   90.00
_cell.angle_gamma   90.00
#
_symmetry.space_group_name_H-M   'P 1'
#
loop_
_entity.id
_entity.type
_entity.pdbx_description
1 polymer ?
#
loop_
_entity_poly.entity_id
_entity_poly.type
_entity_poly.pdbx_seq_one_letter_code
_entity_poly.pdbx_strand_id
1 'polypeptide(L)'
;MDPRQANNSGLRPGCALEWPKTSTLPDSISPGHEQVCHRPFVAHQRRRVHGAGPQSSRERFSVKGYWLIVGTEISDQEAQAEYGRLWKPIGEKYRARTNTTKQPPLLIEARDAKRMVLVEFPSLEIAKACYADPAYEEAMRFALKASNRVLVMFEGDLG
;
A
#
# COMPACT_ATOMS: atom_id res chain seq x y z
N MET A 1 7.79 -48.13 -14.21
CA MET A 1 6.86 -47.85 -15.32
C MET A 1 5.64 -47.17 -14.71
N ASP A 2 5.35 -45.98 -15.22
CA ASP A 2 4.55 -44.89 -14.64
C ASP A 2 3.13 -44.88 -15.25
N PRO A 3 2.05 -44.73 -14.46
CA PRO A 3 0.75 -44.37 -14.97
C PRO A 3 0.25 -43.05 -14.35
N ARG A 4 0.63 -41.91 -14.91
CA ARG A 4 -0.18 -40.67 -14.88
C ARG A 4 0.32 -39.59 -15.86
N GLN A 5 0.27 -39.92 -17.16
CA GLN A 5 0.09 -38.88 -18.17
C GLN A 5 -1.34 -38.38 -18.11
N ALA A 6 -1.54 -37.19 -17.55
CA ALA A 6 -2.74 -36.40 -17.73
C ALA A 6 -2.34 -34.94 -17.98
N ASN A 7 -2.22 -34.64 -19.27
CA ASN A 7 -2.63 -33.41 -19.93
C ASN A 7 -3.08 -32.26 -19.02
N ASN A 8 -2.30 -31.17 -18.98
CA ASN A 8 -2.89 -29.84 -18.89
C ASN A 8 -2.05 -28.84 -19.69
N SER A 9 -2.23 -28.92 -21.00
CA SER A 9 -1.85 -27.86 -21.93
C SER A 9 -2.91 -26.75 -21.85
N GLY A 10 -2.46 -25.51 -21.61
CA GLY A 10 -3.29 -24.32 -21.87
C GLY A 10 -3.49 -23.32 -20.72
N LEU A 11 -2.43 -22.82 -20.10
CA LEU A 11 -2.50 -21.48 -19.49
C LEU A 11 -2.13 -20.45 -20.55
N ARG A 12 -3.16 -19.85 -21.15
CA ARG A 12 -3.04 -18.66 -21.99
C ARG A 12 -2.49 -17.50 -21.14
N PRO A 13 -1.43 -16.79 -21.56
CA PRO A 13 -1.09 -15.51 -20.96
C PRO A 13 -1.99 -14.46 -21.61
N GLY A 14 -2.92 -13.86 -20.86
CA GLY A 14 -3.80 -12.86 -21.46
C GLY A 14 -4.88 -12.32 -20.54
N CYS A 15 -4.48 -11.42 -19.63
CA CYS A 15 -5.21 -10.17 -19.32
C CYS A 15 -4.45 -9.43 -18.22
N ALA A 16 -3.33 -8.81 -18.59
CA ALA A 16 -2.92 -7.61 -17.91
C ALA A 16 -3.93 -6.54 -18.33
N LEU A 17 -4.81 -6.11 -17.43
CA LEU A 17 -5.56 -4.89 -17.62
C LEU A 17 -4.53 -3.75 -17.64
N GLU A 18 -4.15 -3.33 -18.85
CA GLU A 18 -3.30 -2.17 -19.06
C GLU A 18 -4.05 -0.92 -18.59
N TRP A 19 -3.57 -0.35 -17.49
CA TRP A 19 -4.07 0.91 -16.96
C TRP A 19 -3.21 2.06 -17.50
N PRO A 20 -3.78 3.17 -17.99
CA PRO A 20 -3.02 4.24 -18.63
C PRO A 20 -2.05 4.92 -17.65
N LYS A 21 -0.77 4.99 -18.03
CA LYS A 21 0.37 5.53 -17.27
C LYS A 21 0.50 7.06 -17.34
N THR A 22 -0.55 7.80 -17.02
CA THR A 22 -0.44 9.28 -17.00
C THR A 22 -1.28 9.89 -15.89
N SER A 23 -0.61 10.38 -14.84
CA SER A 23 -1.16 11.43 -13.98
C SER A 23 -0.01 12.27 -13.42
N THR A 24 0.21 13.40 -14.07
CA THR A 24 1.04 14.53 -13.63
C THR A 24 0.51 15.04 -12.29
N LEU A 25 1.36 15.11 -11.26
CA LEU A 25 1.06 15.83 -10.01
C LEU A 25 1.41 17.31 -10.21
N PRO A 26 0.56 18.28 -9.83
CA PRO A 26 0.97 19.67 -9.76
C PRO A 26 1.72 19.95 -8.44
N ASP A 27 2.93 20.48 -8.61
CA ASP A 27 3.75 21.11 -7.58
C ASP A 27 3.16 22.46 -7.11
N SER A 28 3.63 22.87 -5.93
CA SER A 28 3.75 24.25 -5.43
C SER A 28 2.62 24.83 -4.56
N ILE A 29 2.93 25.00 -3.26
CA ILE A 29 2.42 26.10 -2.44
C ILE A 29 3.64 26.74 -1.76
N SER A 30 3.89 28.00 -2.10
CA SER A 30 4.86 28.89 -1.44
C SER A 30 4.10 30.04 -0.73
N PRO A 31 4.75 30.77 0.20
CA PRO A 31 4.11 31.36 1.38
C PRO A 31 3.64 32.80 1.16
N GLY A 32 2.46 33.15 1.71
CA GLY A 32 1.93 34.50 1.73
C GLY A 32 2.26 35.24 3.04
N HIS A 33 2.92 36.38 2.89
CA HIS A 33 3.29 37.34 3.93
C HIS A 33 2.08 38.09 4.54
N GLU A 34 2.11 38.18 5.86
CA GLU A 34 1.76 39.30 6.76
C GLU A 34 0.94 40.51 6.24
N GLN A 35 -0.15 40.84 6.95
CA GLN A 35 -0.43 42.24 7.28
C GLN A 35 -1.30 42.38 8.55
N VAL A 36 -0.68 42.97 9.57
CA VAL A 36 -1.28 43.44 10.82
C VAL A 36 -1.93 44.79 10.60
N CYS A 37 -3.16 44.98 11.10
CA CYS A 37 -3.76 46.30 11.30
C CYS A 37 -4.36 46.36 12.71
N HIS A 38 -3.93 47.38 13.47
CA HIS A 38 -4.26 47.62 14.87
C HIS A 38 -5.45 48.59 15.04
N ARG A 39 -6.05 48.49 16.24
CA ARG A 39 -6.71 49.53 17.10
C ARG A 39 -8.24 49.39 17.26
N PRO A 40 -8.86 49.97 18.32
CA PRO A 40 -8.95 49.35 19.65
C PRO A 40 -10.39 49.45 20.26
N PHE A 41 -10.51 49.08 21.55
CA PHE A 41 -11.54 49.53 22.52
C PHE A 41 -12.92 48.82 22.51
N VAL A 42 -13.59 48.41 23.60
CA VAL A 42 -13.32 47.99 24.99
C VAL A 42 -14.66 47.37 25.50
N ALA A 43 -14.52 46.38 26.39
CA ALA A 43 -15.45 45.91 27.46
C ALA A 43 -16.85 45.31 27.17
N HIS A 44 -16.95 44.08 27.68
CA HIS A 44 -18.04 43.51 28.49
C HIS A 44 -19.33 43.05 27.79
N GLN A 45 -19.41 41.73 27.58
CA GLN A 45 -20.63 40.99 27.92
C GLN A 45 -20.32 39.54 28.31
N ARG A 46 -21.06 39.09 29.32
CA ARG A 46 -20.84 37.87 30.10
C ARG A 46 -21.21 36.61 29.31
N ARG A 47 -20.48 35.55 29.64
CA ARG A 47 -20.67 34.13 29.29
C ARG A 47 -22.12 33.74 29.03
N ARG A 48 -22.36 33.20 27.82
CA ARG A 48 -23.11 31.94 27.67
C ARG A 48 -22.24 30.97 26.88
N VAL A 49 -21.75 29.97 27.60
CA VAL A 49 -21.14 28.78 27.02
C VAL A 49 -22.29 27.92 26.52
N HIS A 50 -22.73 28.13 25.29
CA HIS A 50 -23.44 27.08 24.57
C HIS A 50 -22.36 26.24 23.89
N GLY A 51 -22.08 25.09 24.50
CA GLY A 51 -21.10 24.13 24.03
C GLY A 51 -21.47 23.59 22.66
N ALA A 52 -20.90 24.19 21.61
CA ALA A 52 -20.54 23.46 20.42
C ALA A 52 -19.19 22.80 20.73
N GLY A 53 -19.23 21.59 21.28
CA GLY A 53 -18.02 20.79 21.41
C GLY A 53 -17.39 20.60 20.03
N PRO A 54 -16.07 20.75 19.85
CA PRO A 54 -15.44 20.41 18.58
C PRO A 54 -15.56 18.90 18.39
N GLN A 55 -16.55 18.48 17.61
CA GLN A 55 -16.51 17.17 16.98
C GLN A 55 -15.34 17.18 16.00
N SER A 56 -14.19 16.61 16.38
CA SER A 56 -13.18 16.19 15.38
C SER A 56 -12.26 15.06 15.84
N SER A 57 -12.65 14.28 16.85
CA SER A 57 -11.92 13.07 17.24
C SER A 57 -12.30 11.81 16.45
N ARG A 58 -12.85 11.96 15.23
CA ARG A 58 -12.61 10.95 14.19
C ARG A 58 -11.33 11.37 13.51
N GLU A 59 -10.22 10.79 13.96
CA GLU A 59 -9.12 10.53 13.03
C GLU A 59 -9.79 9.86 11.82
N ARG A 60 -9.77 10.59 10.71
CA ARG A 60 -10.62 10.32 9.56
C ARG A 60 -10.14 8.98 9.03
N PHE A 61 -10.96 7.95 9.18
CA PHE A 61 -10.79 6.67 8.51
C PHE A 61 -10.75 6.94 7.00
N SER A 62 -9.56 7.25 6.51
CA SER A 62 -9.28 7.52 5.12
C SER A 62 -9.28 6.16 4.44
N VAL A 63 -10.06 6.01 3.37
CA VAL A 63 -9.94 4.84 2.52
C VAL A 63 -8.49 4.75 2.04
N LYS A 64 -7.84 3.62 2.35
CA LYS A 64 -6.43 3.37 2.05
C LYS A 64 -6.32 2.36 0.91
N GLY A 65 -5.13 2.28 0.33
CA GLY A 65 -4.78 1.23 -0.62
C GLY A 65 -4.01 0.12 0.08
N TYR A 66 -4.23 -1.13 -0.33
CA TYR A 66 -3.53 -2.28 0.22
C TYR A 66 -2.97 -3.17 -0.88
N TRP A 67 -1.77 -3.70 -0.64
CA TRP A 67 -1.32 -4.94 -1.29
C TRP A 67 -1.44 -6.10 -0.32
N LEU A 68 -2.16 -7.13 -0.72
CA LEU A 68 -2.14 -8.43 -0.08
C LEU A 68 -1.26 -9.36 -0.92
N ILE A 69 -0.10 -9.70 -0.35
CA ILE A 69 0.84 -10.62 -0.97
C ILE A 69 0.73 -11.96 -0.26
N VAL A 70 0.27 -12.98 -0.99
CA VAL A 70 0.20 -14.36 -0.53
C VAL A 70 1.25 -15.15 -1.27
N GLY A 71 2.19 -15.75 -0.54
CA GLY A 71 3.30 -16.48 -1.14
C GLY A 71 3.44 -17.91 -0.60
N THR A 72 4.23 -18.68 -1.33
CA THR A 72 4.74 -19.98 -0.88
C THR A 72 5.92 -19.77 0.08
N GLU A 73 6.58 -20.86 0.45
CA GLU A 73 7.87 -20.80 1.13
C GLU A 73 8.92 -20.07 0.27
N ILE A 74 9.90 -19.45 0.94
CA ILE A 74 11.04 -18.80 0.27
C ILE A 74 12.05 -19.88 -0.07
N SER A 75 12.24 -20.16 -1.36
CA SER A 75 13.23 -21.12 -1.85
C SER A 75 14.61 -20.51 -2.06
N ASP A 76 14.70 -19.19 -2.28
CA ASP A 76 15.97 -18.47 -2.48
C ASP A 76 16.08 -17.30 -1.49
N GLN A 77 16.89 -17.50 -0.45
CA GLN A 77 17.08 -16.53 0.63
C GLN A 77 17.88 -15.30 0.19
N GLU A 78 18.81 -15.47 -0.75
CA GLU A 78 19.62 -14.37 -1.28
C GLU A 78 18.74 -13.44 -2.13
N ALA A 79 17.91 -14.01 -3.01
CA ALA A 79 16.93 -13.25 -3.77
C ALA A 79 15.93 -12.52 -2.86
N GLN A 80 15.50 -13.16 -1.76
CA GLN A 80 14.62 -12.51 -0.78
C GLN A 80 15.30 -11.33 -0.07
N ALA A 81 16.57 -11.47 0.30
CA ALA A 81 17.35 -10.41 0.94
C ALA A 81 17.53 -9.22 -0.01
N GLU A 82 17.86 -9.50 -1.27
CA GLU A 82 18.03 -8.48 -2.30
C GLU A 82 16.72 -7.76 -2.62
N TYR A 83 15.61 -8.49 -2.71
CA TYR A 83 14.28 -7.88 -2.77
C TYR A 83 14.02 -6.94 -1.59
N GLY A 84 14.33 -7.36 -0.36
CA GLY A 84 14.18 -6.52 0.83
C GLY A 84 15.02 -5.24 0.77
N ARG A 85 16.24 -5.33 0.25
CA ARG A 85 17.16 -4.20 0.07
C ARG A 85 16.61 -3.18 -0.93
N LEU A 86 16.11 -3.65 -2.08
CA LEU A 86 15.53 -2.80 -3.12
C LEU A 86 14.15 -2.25 -2.71
N TRP A 87 13.35 -3.04 -2.00
CA TRP A 87 12.02 -2.65 -1.54
C TRP A 87 12.05 -1.49 -0.56
N LYS A 88 13.02 -1.45 0.37
CA LYS A 88 13.05 -0.45 1.44
C LYS A 88 12.94 1.00 0.93
N PRO A 89 13.81 1.51 0.03
CA PRO A 89 13.69 2.88 -0.46
C PRO A 89 12.43 3.13 -1.30
N ILE A 90 11.90 2.12 -2.00
CA ILE A 90 10.64 2.22 -2.76
C ILE A 90 9.47 2.38 -1.80
N GLY A 91 9.41 1.55 -0.77
CA GLY A 91 8.38 1.61 0.25
C GLY A 91 8.36 2.98 0.94
N GLU A 92 9.54 3.52 1.29
CA GLU A 92 9.68 4.86 1.86
C GLU A 92 9.15 5.94 0.89
N LYS A 93 9.53 5.89 -0.39
CA LYS A 93 9.06 6.83 -1.45
C LYS A 93 7.53 6.86 -1.54
N TYR A 94 6.88 5.71 -1.49
CA TYR A 94 5.42 5.58 -1.64
C TYR A 94 4.66 5.57 -0.32
N ARG A 95 5.33 5.85 0.81
CA ARG A 95 4.75 5.80 2.17
C ARG A 95 4.09 4.46 2.47
N ALA A 96 4.67 3.38 1.94
CA ALA A 96 4.20 2.03 2.11
C ALA A 96 4.57 1.50 3.50
N ARG A 97 3.60 0.97 4.24
CA ARG A 97 3.83 0.33 5.54
C ARG A 97 3.69 -1.17 5.39
N THR A 98 4.79 -1.89 5.56
CA THR A 98 4.79 -3.36 5.45
C THR A 98 4.46 -3.98 6.80
N ASN A 99 3.31 -4.61 6.89
CA ASN A 99 2.91 -5.39 8.05
C ASN A 99 3.23 -6.87 7.78
N THR A 100 4.36 -7.32 8.32
CA THR A 100 4.68 -8.75 8.39
C THR A 100 3.96 -9.36 9.57
N THR A 101 3.20 -10.43 9.33
CA THR A 101 2.55 -11.16 10.40
C THR A 101 3.62 -11.86 11.24
N LYS A 102 3.56 -11.75 12.58
CA LYS A 102 4.50 -12.43 13.49
C LYS A 102 4.37 -13.95 13.41
N GLN A 103 3.19 -14.44 13.04
CA GLN A 103 2.90 -15.85 12.82
C GLN A 103 2.54 -16.05 11.34
N PRO A 104 2.93 -17.20 10.74
CA PRO A 104 2.43 -17.57 9.42
C PRO A 104 0.90 -17.61 9.42
N PRO A 105 0.25 -17.29 8.29
CA PRO A 105 -1.20 -17.39 8.18
C PRO A 105 -1.65 -18.82 8.50
N LEU A 106 -2.65 -18.95 9.37
CA LEU A 106 -3.29 -20.25 9.63
C LEU A 106 -4.26 -20.53 8.50
N LEU A 107 -3.96 -21.57 7.73
CA LEU A 107 -4.83 -22.01 6.65
C LEU A 107 -5.98 -22.84 7.21
N ILE A 108 -7.23 -22.39 6.99
CA ILE A 108 -8.42 -23.05 7.52
C ILE A 108 -9.14 -23.89 6.46
N GLU A 109 -9.40 -23.34 5.27
CA GLU A 109 -10.31 -24.00 4.31
C GLU A 109 -9.61 -24.60 3.08
N ALA A 110 -8.68 -23.89 2.44
CA ALA A 110 -7.62 -24.43 1.54
C ALA A 110 -6.98 -23.29 0.71
N ARG A 111 -5.64 -23.28 0.67
CA ARG A 111 -4.76 -22.56 -0.27
C ARG A 111 -3.32 -23.01 0.00
N ASP A 112 -2.46 -23.03 -0.99
CA ASP A 112 -1.01 -23.23 -0.85
C ASP A 112 -0.28 -21.98 -0.29
N ALA A 113 -0.89 -21.30 0.69
CA ALA A 113 -0.34 -20.11 1.32
C ALA A 113 0.55 -20.49 2.52
N LYS A 114 1.82 -20.09 2.48
CA LYS A 114 2.76 -20.25 3.62
C LYS A 114 3.15 -18.92 4.24
N ARG A 115 3.02 -17.82 3.49
CA ARG A 115 3.30 -16.47 3.95
C ARG A 115 2.21 -15.51 3.50
N MET A 116 1.96 -14.51 4.32
CA MET A 116 1.08 -13.40 4.01
C MET A 116 1.74 -12.10 4.44
N VAL A 117 1.74 -11.10 3.57
CA VAL A 117 2.22 -9.75 3.86
C VAL A 117 1.15 -8.78 3.42
N LEU A 118 0.76 -7.89 4.33
CA LEU A 118 -0.11 -6.77 4.01
C LEU A 118 0.75 -5.51 3.92
N VAL A 119 0.66 -4.80 2.79
CA VAL A 119 1.31 -3.50 2.62
C VAL A 119 0.24 -2.43 2.51
N GLU A 120 0.30 -1.44 3.39
CA GLU A 120 -0.64 -0.33 3.41
C GLU A 120 -0.04 0.89 2.69
N PHE A 121 -0.86 1.57 1.88
CA PHE A 121 -0.54 2.79 1.16
C PHE A 121 -1.59 3.88 1.48
N PRO A 122 -1.24 5.17 1.33
CA PRO A 122 -2.20 6.27 1.53
C PRO A 122 -3.48 6.17 0.69
N SER A 123 -3.41 5.59 -0.51
CA SER A 123 -4.57 5.29 -1.38
C SER A 123 -4.24 4.17 -2.36
N LEU A 124 -5.26 3.62 -3.03
CA LEU A 124 -5.09 2.58 -4.05
C LEU A 124 -4.29 3.08 -5.25
N GLU A 125 -4.40 4.36 -5.58
CA GLU A 125 -3.73 5.03 -6.70
C GLU A 125 -2.23 5.11 -6.44
N ILE A 126 -1.83 5.41 -5.20
CA ILE A 126 -0.43 5.36 -4.77
C ILE A 126 0.10 3.92 -4.83
N ALA A 127 -0.72 2.94 -4.44
CA ALA A 127 -0.36 1.53 -4.55
C ALA A 127 -0.14 1.10 -6.01
N LYS A 128 -1.00 1.55 -6.94
CA LYS A 128 -0.85 1.32 -8.39
C LYS A 128 0.41 2.02 -8.94
N ALA A 129 0.65 3.27 -8.54
CA ALA A 129 1.83 4.02 -8.96
C ALA A 129 3.13 3.34 -8.49
N CYS A 130 3.15 2.81 -7.26
CA CYS A 130 4.27 2.03 -6.74
C CYS A 130 4.54 0.79 -7.60
N TYR A 131 3.50 0.06 -8.02
CA TYR A 131 3.66 -1.13 -8.86
C TYR A 131 4.18 -0.80 -10.26
N ALA A 132 3.79 0.35 -10.81
CA ALA A 132 4.20 0.80 -12.14
C ALA A 132 5.60 1.44 -12.17
N ASP A 133 6.24 1.63 -11.01
CA ASP A 133 7.58 2.21 -10.90
C ASP A 133 8.65 1.25 -11.48
N PRO A 134 9.54 1.71 -12.38
CA PRO A 134 10.64 0.89 -12.89
C PRO A 134 11.54 0.31 -11.80
N ALA A 135 11.72 1.02 -10.69
CA ALA A 135 12.48 0.50 -9.55
C ALA A 135 11.78 -0.70 -8.89
N TYR A 136 10.45 -0.69 -8.86
CA TYR A 136 9.68 -1.84 -8.37
C TYR A 136 9.70 -3.00 -9.36
N GLU A 137 9.72 -2.73 -10.66
CA GLU A 137 9.86 -3.77 -11.68
C GLU A 137 11.16 -4.57 -11.52
N GLU A 138 12.27 -3.88 -11.22
CA GLU A 138 13.55 -4.53 -10.92
C GLU A 138 13.46 -5.38 -9.64
N ALA A 139 12.94 -4.81 -8.55
CA ALA A 139 12.74 -5.53 -7.29
C ALA A 139 11.83 -6.76 -7.46
N MET A 140 10.80 -6.66 -8.29
CA MET A 140 9.84 -7.74 -8.55
C MET A 140 10.52 -8.99 -9.11
N ARG A 141 11.58 -8.87 -9.89
CA ARG A 141 12.32 -10.02 -10.45
C ARG A 141 12.92 -10.87 -9.32
N PHE A 142 13.52 -10.24 -8.32
CA PHE A 142 14.06 -10.92 -7.15
C PHE A 142 12.94 -11.55 -6.30
N ALA A 143 11.82 -10.86 -6.15
CA ALA A 143 10.68 -11.40 -5.39
C ALA A 143 10.08 -12.67 -6.03
N LEU A 144 9.97 -12.70 -7.37
CA LEU A 144 9.48 -13.86 -8.11
C LEU A 144 10.50 -15.01 -8.14
N LYS A 145 11.80 -14.70 -8.09
CA LYS A 145 12.87 -15.70 -7.91
C LYS A 145 12.85 -16.31 -6.50
N ALA A 146 12.56 -15.50 -5.49
CA ALA A 146 12.55 -15.93 -4.09
C ALA A 146 11.41 -16.90 -3.76
N SER A 147 10.22 -16.69 -4.34
CA SER A 147 9.03 -17.53 -4.10
C SER A 147 7.93 -17.27 -5.13
N ASN A 148 7.06 -18.27 -5.32
CA ASN A 148 5.79 -18.05 -6.02
C ASN A 148 4.87 -17.20 -5.15
N ARG A 149 4.24 -16.18 -5.73
CA ARG A 149 3.34 -15.27 -5.01
C ARG A 149 2.19 -14.76 -5.86
N VAL A 150 1.09 -14.47 -5.20
CA VAL A 150 -0.04 -13.70 -5.73
C VAL A 150 -0.05 -12.36 -5.02
N LEU A 151 -0.10 -11.27 -5.79
CA LEU A 151 -0.25 -9.91 -5.28
C LEU A 151 -1.62 -9.39 -5.70
N VAL A 152 -2.45 -9.05 -4.72
CA VAL A 152 -3.77 -8.46 -4.91
C VAL A 152 -3.74 -7.03 -4.41
N MET A 153 -4.32 -6.10 -5.19
CA MET A 153 -4.49 -4.71 -4.77
C MET A 153 -5.97 -4.41 -4.54
N PHE A 154 -6.29 -3.72 -3.46
CA PHE A 154 -7.65 -3.32 -3.15
C PHE A 154 -7.66 -2.08 -2.28
N GLU A 155 -8.79 -1.38 -2.25
CA GLU A 155 -9.06 -0.31 -1.31
C GLU A 155 -9.78 -0.85 -0.07
N GLY A 156 -9.61 -0.18 1.07
CA GLY A 156 -10.34 -0.55 2.27
C GLY A 156 -10.18 0.46 3.40
N ASP A 157 -11.03 0.29 4.39
CA ASP A 157 -10.91 0.96 5.69
C ASP A 157 -10.61 -0.12 6.74
N LEU A 158 -9.33 -0.42 6.95
CA LEU A 158 -8.87 -1.48 7.84
C LEU A 158 -8.27 -0.95 9.15
N GLY A 159 -8.40 0.35 9.44
CA GLY A 159 -7.92 0.99 10.68
C GLY A 159 -6.99 2.18 10.48
#